data_AF-A0A9X8CSR5-F1
#
_entry.id   AF-A0A9X8CSR5-F1
#
_cell.length_a   1.000
_cell.length_b   1.000
_cell.length_c   1.000
_cell.angle_alpha   90.00
_cell.angle_beta   90.00
_cell.angle_gamma   90.00
#
_symmetry.space_group_name_H-M   'P 1'
#
loop_
_entity.id
_entity.type
_entity.pdbx_description
1 polymer ?
#
loop_
_entity_poly.entity_id
_entity_poly.type
_entity_poly.pdbx_seq_one_letter_code
_entity_poly.pdbx_strand_id
1 'polypeptide(L)'
;MNRQIMKSMDTGRIPVERLISLLQTFTLKHLAKALPDLLETADLESSSCREFLLAVLETEVVGRNERRRKRNYSAAHFPPNIRPLEEFDPEELDSGITQAQLDKLKGLS
;
A
#
# COMPACT_ATOMS: atom_id res chain seq x y z
N MET A 1 -37.61 27.08 -16.27
CA MET A 1 -36.95 25.87 -16.80
C MET A 1 -36.26 25.18 -15.64
N ASN A 2 -36.76 24.01 -15.22
CA ASN A 2 -36.55 23.43 -13.89
C ASN A 2 -35.17 22.77 -13.71
N ARG A 3 -34.40 23.20 -12.70
CA ARG A 3 -33.17 22.53 -12.21
C ARG A 3 -33.38 21.07 -11.80
N GLN A 4 -34.63 20.63 -11.64
CA GLN A 4 -34.98 19.24 -11.32
C GLN A 4 -34.84 18.27 -12.50
N ILE A 5 -34.82 18.74 -13.76
CA ILE A 5 -34.66 17.86 -14.94
C ILE A 5 -33.16 17.53 -15.18
N MET A 6 -32.24 18.30 -14.61
CA MET A 6 -30.82 17.93 -14.58
C MET A 6 -30.50 16.80 -13.58
N LYS A 7 -31.45 16.45 -12.68
CA LYS A 7 -31.30 15.32 -11.76
C LYS A 7 -31.71 13.97 -12.35
N SER A 8 -32.22 13.93 -13.59
CA SER A 8 -32.85 12.74 -14.17
C SER A 8 -32.19 12.20 -15.44
N MET A 9 -30.94 12.59 -15.73
CA MET A 9 -30.15 11.88 -16.74
C MET A 9 -29.07 11.06 -16.04
N ASP A 10 -29.39 9.78 -15.93
CA ASP A 10 -28.57 8.62 -15.66
C ASP A 10 -27.23 8.64 -16.45
N THR A 11 -26.30 9.49 -16.03
CA THR A 11 -24.91 9.41 -16.44
C THR A 11 -24.20 8.41 -15.53
N GLY A 12 -24.03 7.19 -16.05
CA GLY A 12 -22.69 6.59 -16.11
C GLY A 12 -22.01 6.21 -14.80
N ARG A 13 -22.63 5.36 -13.96
CA ARG A 13 -21.86 4.60 -12.96
C ARG A 13 -20.95 3.63 -13.70
N ILE A 14 -19.66 3.97 -13.83
CA ILE A 14 -18.65 3.03 -14.32
C ILE A 14 -18.64 1.85 -13.33
N PRO A 15 -18.90 0.61 -13.77
CA PRO A 15 -18.86 -0.54 -12.87
C PRO A 15 -17.48 -0.68 -12.24
N VAL A 16 -17.42 -0.93 -10.92
CA VAL A 16 -16.14 -1.10 -10.21
C VAL A 16 -15.37 -2.28 -10.81
N GLU A 17 -16.06 -3.32 -11.27
CA GLU A 17 -15.49 -4.48 -11.95
C GLU A 17 -14.76 -4.11 -13.25
N ARG A 18 -15.28 -3.11 -13.97
CA ARG A 18 -14.63 -2.58 -15.18
C ARG A 18 -13.35 -1.84 -14.83
N LEU A 19 -13.36 -1.06 -13.76
CA LEU A 19 -12.16 -0.38 -13.26
C LEU A 19 -11.10 -1.41 -12.82
N ILE A 20 -11.50 -2.41 -12.03
CA ILE A 20 -10.62 -3.51 -11.60
C ILE A 20 -9.99 -4.21 -12.80
N SER A 21 -10.79 -4.53 -13.83
CA SER A 21 -10.30 -5.20 -15.04
C SER A 21 -9.26 -4.35 -15.79
N LEU A 22 -9.48 -3.04 -15.94
CA LEU A 22 -8.52 -2.13 -16.55
C LEU A 22 -7.22 -2.05 -15.74
N LEU A 23 -7.32 -1.93 -14.41
CA LEU A 23 -6.18 -1.92 -13.51
C LEU A 23 -5.35 -3.21 -13.64
N GLN A 24 -6.01 -4.36 -13.76
CA GLN A 24 -5.34 -5.64 -14.02
C GLN A 24 -4.61 -5.65 -15.37
N THR A 25 -5.21 -5.09 -16.43
CA THR A 25 -4.53 -4.91 -17.74
C THR A 25 -3.28 -4.06 -17.63
N PHE A 26 -3.31 -3.00 -16.83
CA PHE A 26 -2.14 -2.16 -16.55
C PHE A 26 -1.14 -2.76 -15.55
N THR A 27 -1.36 -4.00 -15.10
CA THR A 27 -0.54 -4.69 -14.08
C THR A 27 -0.54 -4.00 -12.71
N LEU A 28 -1.57 -3.20 -12.42
CA LEU A 28 -1.79 -2.52 -11.13
C LEU A 28 -2.57 -3.42 -10.18
N LYS A 29 -1.95 -4.55 -9.82
CA LYS A 29 -2.65 -5.67 -9.15
C LYS A 29 -3.03 -5.36 -7.71
N HIS A 30 -2.23 -4.53 -7.03
CA HIS A 30 -2.46 -4.21 -5.62
C HIS A 30 -3.60 -3.21 -5.51
N LEU A 31 -3.59 -2.20 -6.37
CA LEU A 31 -4.69 -1.26 -6.52
C LEU A 31 -5.98 -1.94 -6.97
N ALA A 32 -5.93 -2.86 -7.95
CA ALA A 32 -7.11 -3.60 -8.40
C ALA A 32 -7.80 -4.38 -7.26
N LYS A 33 -7.03 -4.85 -6.28
CA LYS A 33 -7.55 -5.55 -5.10
C LYS A 33 -8.15 -4.58 -4.08
N ALA A 34 -7.49 -3.44 -3.85
CA ALA A 34 -7.87 -2.47 -2.83
C ALA A 34 -8.89 -1.42 -3.30
N LEU A 35 -9.21 -1.37 -4.60
CA LEU A 35 -10.06 -0.34 -5.17
C LEU A 35 -11.42 -0.18 -4.47
N PRO A 36 -12.18 -1.24 -4.13
CA PRO A 36 -13.46 -1.10 -3.44
C PRO A 36 -13.30 -0.36 -2.09
N ASP A 37 -12.34 -0.80 -1.28
CA ASP A 37 -12.08 -0.22 0.05
C ASP A 37 -11.61 1.24 -0.06
N LEU A 38 -10.77 1.55 -1.05
CA LEU A 38 -10.31 2.93 -1.30
C LEU A 38 -11.44 3.86 -1.73
N LEU A 39 -12.39 3.37 -2.53
CA LEU A 39 -13.57 4.14 -2.93
C LEU A 39 -14.48 4.41 -1.72
N GLU A 40 -14.74 3.39 -0.91
CA GLU A 40 -15.53 3.53 0.32
C GLU A 40 -14.86 4.50 1.31
N THR A 41 -13.56 4.38 1.52
CA THR A 41 -12.79 5.28 2.40
C THR A 41 -12.84 6.72 1.90
N ALA A 42 -12.67 6.94 0.60
CA ALA A 42 -12.71 8.27 0.02
C ALA A 42 -14.09 8.93 0.19
N ASP A 43 -15.17 8.16 0.03
CA ASP A 43 -16.54 8.62 0.25
C ASP A 43 -16.78 8.96 1.73
N LEU A 44 -16.34 8.08 2.65
CA LEU A 44 -16.48 8.28 4.10
C LEU A 44 -15.72 9.51 4.60
N GLU A 45 -14.50 9.71 4.12
CA GLU A 45 -13.62 10.81 4.54
C GLU A 45 -13.88 12.10 3.76
N SER A 46 -14.79 12.09 2.79
CA SER A 46 -15.00 13.21 1.86
C SER A 46 -13.68 13.67 1.21
N SER A 47 -12.84 12.71 0.84
CA SER A 47 -11.51 12.95 0.27
C SER A 47 -11.58 13.82 -0.98
N SER A 48 -10.66 14.76 -1.10
CA SER A 48 -10.43 15.46 -2.36
C SER A 48 -9.88 14.51 -3.43
N CYS A 49 -10.02 14.88 -4.71
CA CYS A 49 -9.46 14.08 -5.80
C CYS A 49 -7.94 13.88 -5.68
N ARG A 50 -7.22 14.82 -5.04
CA ARG A 50 -5.77 14.71 -4.84
C ARG A 50 -5.42 13.69 -3.76
N GLU A 51 -6.17 13.66 -2.66
CA GLU A 51 -6.00 12.68 -1.58
C GLU A 51 -6.31 11.27 -2.08
N PHE A 52 -7.42 11.11 -2.82
CA PHE A 52 -7.75 9.83 -3.44
C PHE A 52 -6.66 9.37 -4.40
N LEU A 53 -6.17 10.25 -5.28
CA LEU A 53 -5.10 9.89 -6.22
C LEU A 53 -3.81 9.51 -5.49
N LEU A 54 -3.47 10.20 -4.40
CA LEU A 54 -2.31 9.86 -3.58
C LEU A 54 -2.46 8.45 -2.98
N ALA A 55 -3.58 8.15 -2.33
CA ALA A 55 -3.84 6.84 -1.74
C ALA A 55 -3.79 5.70 -2.78
N VAL A 56 -4.33 5.94 -3.96
CA VAL A 56 -4.29 5.04 -5.12
C VAL A 56 -2.85 4.72 -5.53
N LEU A 57 -1.99 5.75 -5.65
CA LEU A 57 -0.59 5.60 -6.04
C LEU A 57 0.24 4.91 -4.96
N GLU A 58 0.07 5.32 -3.70
CA GLU A 58 0.78 4.74 -2.56
C GLU A 58 0.45 3.26 -2.38
N THR A 59 -0.82 2.87 -2.52
CA THR A 59 -1.26 1.48 -2.42
C THR A 59 -0.50 0.57 -3.39
N GLU A 60 -0.34 1.00 -4.65
CA GLU A 60 0.37 0.20 -5.64
C GLU A 60 1.88 0.20 -5.40
N VAL A 61 2.46 1.34 -5.01
CA VAL A 61 3.90 1.45 -4.69
C VAL A 61 4.26 0.55 -3.52
N VAL A 62 3.49 0.60 -2.43
CA VAL A 62 3.68 -0.24 -1.23
C VAL A 62 3.62 -1.71 -1.62
N GLY A 63 2.55 -2.15 -2.29
CA GLY A 63 2.39 -3.55 -2.68
C GLY A 63 3.52 -4.07 -3.59
N ARG A 64 4.00 -3.25 -4.53
CA ARG A 64 5.14 -3.59 -5.40
C ARG A 64 6.44 -3.70 -4.60
N ASN A 65 6.67 -2.76 -3.67
CA ASN A 65 7.85 -2.75 -2.82
C ASN A 65 7.86 -3.96 -1.89
N GLU A 66 6.74 -4.32 -1.28
CA GLU A 66 6.61 -5.52 -0.45
C GLU A 66 6.89 -6.79 -1.25
N ARG A 67 6.34 -6.91 -2.46
CA ARG A 67 6.60 -8.05 -3.34
C ARG A 67 8.07 -8.14 -3.73
N ARG A 68 8.70 -7.00 -4.03
CA ARG A 68 10.14 -6.93 -4.33
C ARG A 68 10.98 -7.32 -3.10
N ARG A 69 10.65 -6.78 -1.94
CA ARG A 69 11.30 -7.09 -0.65
C ARG A 69 11.24 -8.59 -0.35
N LYS A 70 10.05 -9.21 -0.45
CA LYS A 70 9.87 -10.65 -0.24
C LYS A 70 10.75 -11.50 -1.17
N ARG A 71 10.82 -11.13 -2.45
CA ARG A 71 11.70 -11.80 -3.42
C ARG A 71 13.17 -11.65 -3.08
N ASN A 72 13.61 -10.43 -2.74
CA ASN A 72 15.00 -10.15 -2.42
C ASN A 72 15.44 -10.91 -1.16
N TYR A 73 14.59 -10.92 -0.13
CA TYR A 73 14.86 -11.67 1.10
C TYR A 73 14.92 -13.17 0.88
N SER A 74 13.98 -13.72 0.09
CA SER A 74 14.03 -15.13 -0.29
C SER A 74 15.28 -15.47 -1.10
N ALA A 75 15.70 -14.59 -2.02
CA ALA A 75 16.91 -14.79 -2.83
C ALA A 75 18.21 -14.70 -2.02
N ALA A 76 18.21 -13.91 -0.94
CA ALA A 76 19.31 -13.82 0.00
C ALA A 76 19.22 -14.85 1.14
N HIS A 77 18.34 -15.85 1.05
CA HIS A 77 18.15 -16.92 2.04
C HIS A 77 17.90 -16.43 3.47
N PHE A 78 17.24 -15.27 3.62
CA PHE A 78 16.84 -14.80 4.96
C PHE A 78 15.77 -15.72 5.57
N PRO A 79 15.73 -15.84 6.91
CA PRO A 79 14.69 -16.59 7.62
C PRO A 79 13.28 -16.00 7.39
N PRO A 80 12.20 -16.77 7.61
CA PRO A 80 10.83 -16.34 7.28
C PRO A 80 10.28 -15.19 8.14
N ASN A 81 10.88 -14.90 9.30
CA ASN A 81 10.48 -13.83 10.22
C ASN A 81 11.65 -12.86 10.42
N ILE A 82 11.91 -12.02 9.41
CA ILE A 82 12.97 -11.02 9.48
C ILE A 82 12.50 -9.90 10.38
N ARG A 83 13.17 -9.74 11.52
CA ARG A 83 12.96 -8.60 12.40
C ARG A 83 13.74 -7.40 11.85
N PRO A 84 13.11 -6.22 11.72
CA PRO A 84 13.84 -5.00 11.44
C PRO A 84 14.78 -4.67 12.60
N LEU A 85 15.78 -3.82 12.35
CA LEU A 85 16.79 -3.43 13.35
C LEU A 85 16.16 -2.78 14.60
N GLU A 86 15.00 -2.16 14.45
CA GLU A 86 14.25 -1.52 15.53
C GLU A 86 13.59 -2.52 16.50
N GLU A 87 13.26 -3.71 16.02
CA GLU A 87 12.65 -4.79 16.81
C GLU A 87 13.69 -5.75 17.39
N PHE A 88 14.98 -5.46 17.19
CA PHE A 88 16.06 -6.25 17.73
C PHE A 88 16.32 -5.87 19.17
N ASP A 89 15.99 -6.77 20.09
CA ASP A 89 16.34 -6.64 21.51
C ASP A 89 17.68 -7.36 21.77
N PRO A 90 18.76 -6.62 22.07
CA PRO A 90 20.05 -7.24 22.39
C PRO A 90 20.03 -8.01 23.72
N GLU A 91 19.05 -7.82 24.60
CA GLU A 91 18.90 -8.62 25.83
C GLU A 91 18.41 -10.05 25.55
N GLU A 92 17.76 -10.31 24.40
CA GLU A 92 17.38 -11.66 23.97
C GLU A 92 18.58 -12.50 23.49
N LEU A 93 19.76 -11.89 23.31
CA LEU A 93 20.95 -12.56 22.82
C LEU A 93 21.96 -12.80 23.96
N ASP A 94 22.20 -14.07 24.31
CA ASP A 94 23.17 -14.48 25.34
C ASP A 94 24.60 -13.93 25.09
N SER A 95 24.96 -13.63 23.85
CA SER A 95 26.07 -12.73 23.47
C SER A 95 26.07 -12.44 21.96
N GLY A 96 26.62 -11.30 21.54
CA GLY A 96 27.06 -11.09 20.15
C GLY A 96 26.92 -9.67 19.60
N ILE A 97 25.87 -8.92 19.99
CA ILE A 97 25.61 -7.57 19.48
C ILE A 97 25.15 -6.67 20.64
N THR A 98 25.83 -5.54 20.82
CA THR A 98 25.48 -4.55 21.85
C THR A 98 24.51 -3.49 21.30
N GLN A 99 23.70 -2.88 22.16
CA GLN A 99 22.81 -1.77 21.77
C GLN A 99 23.56 -0.64 21.05
N ALA A 100 24.77 -0.31 21.49
CA ALA A 100 25.61 0.70 20.86
C ALA A 100 26.02 0.36 19.41
N GLN A 101 26.11 -0.93 19.05
CA GLN A 101 26.33 -1.36 17.67
C GLN A 101 25.06 -1.26 16.83
N LEU A 102 23.89 -1.57 17.41
CA LEU A 102 22.59 -1.37 16.74
C LEU A 102 22.35 0.11 16.45
N ASP A 103 22.64 0.99 17.40
CA ASP A 103 22.44 2.44 17.23
C ASP A 103 23.36 3.01 16.14
N LYS A 104 24.60 2.51 16.02
CA LYS A 104 25.49 2.85 14.91
C LYS A 104 24.94 2.39 13.55
N LEU A 105 24.36 1.19 13.49
CA LEU A 105 23.75 0.69 12.26
C LEU A 105 22.51 1.50 11.86
N LYS A 106 21.68 1.90 12.83
CA LYS A 106 20.52 2.79 12.60
C LYS A 106 20.94 4.13 12.00
N GLY A 107 22.05 4.71 12.45
CA GLY A 107 22.57 5.98 11.91
C GLY A 107 23.14 5.92 10.49
N LEU A 108 23.27 4.73 9.90
CA LEU A 108 23.78 4.51 8.53
C LEU A 108 22.67 4.24 7.50
N SER A 109 21.43 4.02 7.95
CA SER A 109 20.27 3.77 7.11
C SER A 109 19.55 5.06 6.72
#